data_AF-A0A968WNZ2-F1
#
_entry.id   AF-A0A968WNZ2-F1
#
_cell.length_a   1.000
_cell.length_b   1.000
_cell.length_c   1.000
_cell.angle_alpha   90.00
_cell.angle_beta   90.00
_cell.angle_gamma   90.00
#
_symmetry.space_group_name_H-M   'P 1'
#
loop_
_entity.id
_entity.type
_entity.pdbx_description
1 polymer ?
#
loop_
_entity_poly.entity_id
_entity_poly.type
_entity_poly.pdbx_seq_one_letter_code
_entity_poly.pdbx_strand_id
1 'polypeptide(L)' 'YPSDPPLIISVNLSSKQFQQPQIAEKIAMTLQEHNLEPGCLKMEITESILLKNTAVNLDIMQK' A
#
# COMPACT_ATOMS: atom_id res chain seq x y z
N TYR A 1 -31.10 -8.90 6.37
CA TYR A 1 -30.73 -9.49 7.67
C TYR A 1 -29.23 -9.70 7.66
N PRO A 2 -28.48 -9.16 8.63
CA PRO A 2 -27.68 -7.94 8.46
C PRO A 2 -26.47 -8.16 7.52
N SER A 3 -26.24 -7.20 6.62
CA SER A 3 -24.96 -7.08 5.93
C SER A 3 -24.06 -6.26 6.84
N ASP A 4 -23.43 -6.91 7.82
CA ASP A 4 -22.30 -6.26 8.48
C ASP A 4 -21.31 -5.84 7.39
N PRO A 5 -20.82 -4.59 7.42
CA PRO A 5 -19.85 -4.15 6.44
C PRO A 5 -18.65 -5.11 6.48
N PRO A 6 -18.08 -5.46 5.31
CA PRO A 6 -16.92 -6.35 5.27
C PRO A 6 -15.84 -5.84 6.23
N LEU A 7 -15.25 -6.75 7.01
CA LEU A 7 -14.22 -6.41 7.98
C LEU A 7 -13.00 -5.86 7.25
N ILE A 8 -12.68 -4.59 7.46
CA ILE A 8 -11.50 -3.94 6.89
C ILE A 8 -10.44 -3.81 7.97
N ILE A 9 -9.24 -4.30 7.67
CA ILE A 9 -8.07 -4.19 8.52
C ILE A 9 -7.15 -3.12 7.94
N SER A 10 -6.84 -2.10 8.72
CA SER A 10 -5.84 -1.09 8.36
C SER A 10 -4.45 -1.52 8.84
N VAL A 11 -3.47 -1.48 7.93
CA VAL A 11 -2.06 -1.77 8.22
C VAL A 11 -1.22 -0.55 7.85
N ASN A 12 -0.42 -0.09 8.81
CA ASN A 12 0.55 0.98 8.57
C ASN A 12 1.78 0.42 7.83
N LEU A 13 2.15 1.06 6.74
CA LEU A 13 3.31 0.71 5.94
C LEU A 13 4.41 1.74 6.15
N SER A 14 5.59 1.27 6.57
CA SER A 14 6.75 2.15 6.76
C SER A 14 7.35 2.59 5.41
N SER A 15 8.09 3.70 5.42
CA SER A 15 8.76 4.24 4.22
C SER A 15 9.68 3.22 3.55
N LYS A 16 10.39 2.41 4.35
CA LYS A 16 11.32 1.38 3.86
C LYS A 16 10.58 0.26 3.14
N GLN A 17 9.41 -0.15 3.64
CA GLN A 17 8.60 -1.20 3.02
C GLN A 17 7.94 -0.69 1.74
N PHE A 18 7.47 0.57 1.72
CA PHE A 18 6.92 1.18 0.51
C PHE A 18 7.94 1.29 -0.64
N GLN A 19 9.21 1.50 -0.31
CA GLN A 19 10.30 1.54 -1.30
C GLN A 19 10.73 0.16 -1.82
N GLN A 20 10.21 -0.94 -1.27
CA GLN A 20 10.51 -2.28 -1.78
C GLN A 20 9.70 -2.53 -3.07
N PRO A 21 10.35 -2.74 -4.23
CA PRO A 21 9.65 -2.85 -5.52
C PRO A 21 8.59 -3.96 -5.57
N GLN A 22 8.76 -5.00 -4.75
CA GLN A 22 7.93 -6.20 -4.72
C GLN A 22 6.89 -6.20 -3.58
N ILE A 23 6.75 -5.10 -2.83
CA ILE A 23 5.84 -5.09 -1.66
C ILE A 23 4.39 -5.32 -2.06
N ALA A 24 3.94 -4.69 -3.15
CA ALA A 24 2.58 -4.86 -3.65
C ALA A 24 2.30 -6.30 -4.11
N GLU A 25 3.26 -6.90 -4.82
CA GLU A 25 3.18 -8.28 -5.29
C GLU A 25 3.14 -9.27 -4.12
N LYS A 26 3.99 -9.06 -3.11
CA LYS A 26 3.98 -9.88 -1.89
C LYS A 26 2.65 -9.79 -1.15
N ILE A 27 2.10 -8.59 -1.00
CA ILE A 27 0.80 -8.41 -0.34
C ILE A 27 -0.31 -9.13 -1.12
N ALA A 28 -0.34 -9.00 -2.45
CA ALA A 28 -1.30 -9.69 -3.28
C ALA A 28 -1.18 -11.22 -3.18
N MET A 29 0.05 -11.76 -3.21
CA MET A 29 0.31 -13.18 -3.01
C MET A 29 -0.16 -13.65 -1.63
N THR A 30 0.19 -12.95 -0.56
CA THR A 30 -0.22 -13.30 0.80
C THR A 30 -1.74 -13.29 0.96
N LEU A 31 -2.44 -12.31 0.39
CA LEU A 31 -3.90 -12.27 0.39
C LEU A 31 -4.48 -13.49 -0.33
N GLN A 32 -3.93 -13.84 -1.49
CA GLN A 32 -4.35 -15.02 -2.25
C GLN A 32 -4.07 -16.33 -1.51
N GLU A 33 -2.90 -16.49 -0.91
CA GLU A 33 -2.49 -17.66 -0.13
C GLU A 33 -3.44 -17.93 1.06
N HIS A 34 -3.98 -16.86 1.65
CA HIS A 34 -4.92 -16.94 2.76
C HIS A 34 -6.39 -16.87 2.36
N ASN A 35 -6.72 -16.88 1.06
CA ASN A 35 -8.07 -16.69 0.53
C ASN A 35 -8.77 -15.43 1.11
N LEU A 36 -8.01 -14.37 1.34
CA LEU A 36 -8.53 -13.09 1.82
C LEU A 36 -8.93 -12.22 0.63
N GLU A 37 -10.11 -11.62 0.73
CA GLU A 37 -10.57 -10.67 -0.28
C GLU A 37 -9.67 -9.41 -0.25
N PRO A 38 -9.15 -8.92 -1.39
CA PRO A 38 -8.33 -7.71 -1.41
C PRO A 38 -9.01 -6.48 -0.78
N GLY A 39 -10.34 -6.43 -0.80
CA GLY A 39 -11.14 -5.39 -0.16
C GLY A 39 -11.10 -5.38 1.37
N CYS A 40 -10.58 -6.42 2.01
CA CYS A 40 -10.48 -6.51 3.47
C CYS A 40 -9.21 -5.85 4.04
N LEU A 41 -8.28 -5.40 3.19
CA LEU A 41 -7.01 -4.81 3.62
C LEU A 41 -6.86 -3.38 3.12
N LYS A 42 -6.68 -2.44 4.05
CA LYS A 42 -6.34 -1.05 3.78
C LYS A 42 -4.90 -0.79 4.19
N MET A 43 -4.09 -0.26 3.28
CA MET A 43 -2.74 0.19 3.60
C MET A 43 -2.70 1.68 3.88
N GLU A 44 -2.06 2.06 4.97
CA GLU A 44 -1.87 3.46 5.37
C GLU A 44 -0.39 3.80 5.29
N ILE A 45 -0.05 4.85 4.56
CA ILE A 45 1.28 5.45 4.49
C ILE A 45 1.21 6.87 5.00
N THR A 46 2.31 7.36 5.57
CA THR A 46 2.40 8.77 5.96
C THR A 46 2.61 9.65 4.72
N GLU A 47 2.10 10.87 4.76
CA GLU A 47 2.27 11.87 3.70
C GLU A 47 3.75 12.14 3.36
N SER A 48 4.62 12.09 4.37
CA SER A 48 6.07 12.20 4.22
C SER A 48 6.72 11.11 3.35
N ILE A 49 6.09 9.96 3.18
CA ILE A 49 6.53 8.89 2.26
C ILE A 49 6.25 9.28 0.81
N LEU A 50 5.06 9.83 0.55
CA LEU A 50 4.65 10.28 -0.78
C LEU A 50 5.57 11.40 -1.27
N LEU A 51 5.84 12.39 -0.41
CA LEU A 51 6.68 13.55 -0.71
C LEU A 51 8.13 13.19 -1.06
N LYS A 52 8.69 12.15 -0.44
CA LYS A 52 10.04 11.66 -0.75
C LYS A 52 10.16 11.02 -2.13
N ASN A 53 9.10 10.39 -2.63
CA ASN A 53 9.10 9.80 -3.97
C ASN A 53 8.76 10.82 -5.07
N THR A 54 7.92 11.83 -4.79
CA THR A 54 7.65 12.90 -5.77
C THR A 54 8.85 13.81 -5.98
N ALA A 55 9.71 14.02 -4.98
CA ALA A 55 10.92 14.80 -5.12
C ALA A 55 11.96 14.18 -6.09
N VAL A 56 11.88 12.87 -6.34
CA VAL A 56 12.76 12.18 -7.31
C VAL A 56 12.40 12.53 -8.76
N ASN A 57 11.19 13.04 -9.02
CA ASN A 57 10.73 13.39 -10.38
C ASN A 57 10.89 14.87 -10.75
N LEU A 58 11.39 15.73 -9.85
CA LEU A 58 11.60 17.16 -10.15
C LEU A 58 12.88 17.46 -10.93
N ASP A 59 13.76 16.47 -11.14
CA ASP A 59 15.03 16.65 -11.86
C ASP A 59 14.94 16.42 -13.38
N ILE A 60 13.78 16.01 -13.90
CA ILE A 60 13.59 15.69 -15.34
C ILE A 60 13.07 16.90 -16.14
N MET A 61 12.61 17.98 -15.48
CA MET A 61 12.08 19.18 -16.15
C MET A 61 13.08 20.35 -16.24
N GLN A 62 14.39 20.08 -16.22
CA GLN A 62 15.41 21.05 -16.65
C GLN A 62 16.25 20.51 -17.80
N LYS A 63 15.63 20.28 -18.95
CA LYS A 63 16.32 20.40 -20.24
C LYS A 63 15.37 20.67 -21.39
#